data_AF-A0A368ER21-F1
#
_entry.id   AF-A0A368ER21-F1
#
_cell.length_a   1.000
_cell.length_b   1.000
_cell.length_c   1.000
_cell.angle_alpha   90.00
_cell.angle_beta   90.00
_cell.angle_gamma   90.00
#
_symmetry.space_group_name_H-M   'P 1'
#
loop_
_entity.id
_entity.type
_entity.pdbx_description
1 polymer ?
#
loop_
_entity_poly.entity_id
_entity_poly.type
_entity_poly.pdbx_seq_one_letter_code
_entity_poly.pdbx_strand_id
1 'polypeptide(L)' 'MKQYFVYVIELDLSVLDIKKFRDKNPKYFKGVPCVYVGQSSKKPYVRFEQHKEGYKANVYAKKYGLKLRP' A
#
# COMPACT_ATOMS: atom_id res chain seq x y z
N MET A 1 -5.61 -15.87 -21.12
CA MET A 1 -5.44 -15.93 -19.65
C MET A 1 -5.31 -14.50 -19.13
N LYS A 2 -5.99 -14.11 -18.04
CA LYS A 2 -5.84 -12.73 -17.50
C LYS A 2 -4.49 -12.60 -16.79
N GLN A 3 -3.71 -11.59 -17.17
CA GLN A 3 -2.47 -11.25 -16.47
C GLN A 3 -2.80 -10.55 -15.15
N TYR A 4 -2.11 -10.93 -14.09
CA TYR A 4 -2.20 -10.28 -12.79
C TYR A 4 -0.83 -9.75 -12.38
N PHE A 5 -0.85 -8.62 -11.71
CA PHE A 5 0.32 -7.94 -11.15
C PHE A 5 0.18 -7.94 -9.64
N VAL A 6 1.22 -8.40 -8.95
CA VAL A 6 1.45 -8.08 -7.55
C VAL A 6 2.20 -6.77 -7.51
N TYR A 7 1.81 -5.88 -6.61
CA TYR A 7 2.45 -4.57 -6.46
C TYR A 7 2.64 -4.23 -4.99
N VAL A 8 3.69 -3.47 -4.73
CA VAL A 8 4.07 -3.03 -3.40
C VAL A 8 4.13 -1.50 -3.41
N ILE A 9 3.39 -0.87 -2.51
CA ILE A 9 3.40 0.58 -2.31
C ILE A 9 4.13 0.85 -0.99
N GLU A 10 5.18 1.65 -1.05
CA GLU A 10 5.83 2.21 0.14
C GLU A 10 4.86 3.20 0.80
N LEU A 11 4.62 3.02 2.09
CA LEU A 11 3.76 3.87 2.89
C LEU A 11 4.60 4.83 3.73
N ASP A 12 4.09 6.04 3.91
CA ASP A 12 4.60 7.02 4.86
C ASP A 12 4.56 6.45 6.28
N LEU A 13 5.63 6.68 7.05
CA LEU A 13 5.77 6.12 8.39
C LEU A 13 4.72 6.66 9.38
N SER A 14 4.05 7.79 9.10
CA SER A 14 2.89 8.26 9.88
C SER A 14 1.73 7.25 9.92
N VAL A 15 1.72 6.24 9.05
CA VAL A 15 0.79 5.10 9.16
C VAL A 15 0.94 4.36 10.50
N LEU A 16 2.12 4.43 11.11
CA LEU A 16 2.40 3.87 12.43
C LEU A 16 1.62 4.57 13.55
N ASP A 17 1.08 5.78 13.36
CA ASP A 17 0.25 6.45 14.37
C ASP A 17 -1.15 5.81 14.50
N ILE A 18 -1.56 5.02 13.50
CA ILE A 18 -2.84 4.34 13.47
C ILE A 18 -2.77 3.06 14.29
N LYS A 19 -3.47 3.04 15.43
CA LYS A 19 -3.55 1.87 16.32
C LYS A 19 -3.92 0.58 15.56
N LYS A 20 -4.94 0.62 14.71
CA LYS A 20 -5.37 -0.54 13.90
C LYS A 20 -4.27 -1.06 12.97
N PHE A 21 -3.40 -0.19 12.44
CA PHE A 21 -2.28 -0.61 11.60
C PHE A 21 -1.22 -1.31 12.44
N ARG A 22 -0.86 -0.74 13.60
CA ARG A 22 0.08 -1.36 14.55
C ARG A 22 -0.43 -2.70 15.07
N ASP A 23 -1.71 -2.79 15.43
CA ASP A 23 -2.33 -4.03 15.94
C ASP A 23 -2.26 -5.18 14.91
N LYS A 24 -2.27 -4.85 13.61
CA LYS A 24 -2.11 -5.83 12.51
C LYS A 24 -0.65 -6.14 12.17
N ASN A 25 0.30 -5.36 12.69
CA ASN A 25 1.73 -5.54 12.48
C ASN A 25 2.47 -5.60 13.85
N PRO A 26 2.13 -6.56 14.73
CA PRO A 26 2.66 -6.58 16.10
C PRO A 26 4.17 -6.84 16.19
N LYS A 27 4.77 -7.36 15.11
CA LYS A 27 6.22 -7.64 15.00
C LYS A 27 6.96 -6.59 14.17
N TYR A 28 6.40 -5.38 14.04
CA TYR A 28 7.05 -4.32 13.29
C TYR A 28 8.38 -3.93 13.94
N PHE A 29 9.45 -3.88 13.14
CA PHE A 29 10.78 -3.41 13.56
C PHE A 29 10.98 -1.98 13.09
N LYS A 30 11.36 -1.09 14.02
CA LYS A 30 11.64 0.31 13.72
C LYS A 30 12.75 0.42 12.66
N GLY A 31 12.53 1.25 11.65
CA GLY A 31 13.46 1.46 10.54
C GLY A 31 13.17 0.61 9.29
N VAL A 32 12.27 -0.38 9.39
CA VAL A 32 11.76 -1.11 8.22
C VAL A 32 10.65 -0.27 7.55
N PRO A 33 10.61 -0.16 6.21
CA PRO A 33 9.54 0.54 5.52
C PRO A 33 8.19 -0.13 5.79
N CYS A 34 7.16 0.68 6.01
CA CYS A 34 5.78 0.19 5.98
C CYS A 34 5.34 0.06 4.52
N VAL A 35 4.68 -1.04 4.17
CA VAL A 35 4.24 -1.28 2.79
C VAL A 35 2.79 -1.74 2.74
N TYR A 36 2.12 -1.38 1.66
CA TYR A 36 0.86 -1.99 1.26
C TYR A 36 1.13 -2.92 0.06
N VAL A 37 0.75 -4.18 0.20
CA VAL A 37 0.85 -5.17 -0.87
C VAL A 37 -0.54 -5.47 -1.42
N GLY A 38 -0.68 -5.47 -2.73
CA GLY A 38 -1.94 -5.80 -3.38
C GLY A 38 -1.75 -6.52 -4.71
N GLN A 39 -2.86 -7.00 -5.25
CA GLN A 39 -2.93 -7.65 -6.55
C GLN A 39 -3.97 -6.96 -7.43
N SER A 40 -3.73 -6.89 -8.74
CA SER A 40 -4.71 -6.41 -9.72
C SER A 40 -4.44 -6.97 -11.11
N SER A 41 -5.46 -7.00 -11.97
CA SER A 41 -5.27 -7.19 -13.41
C SER A 41 -4.83 -5.92 -14.13
N LYS A 42 -4.85 -4.76 -13.44
CA LYS A 42 -4.32 -3.50 -13.92
C LYS A 42 -2.82 -3.42 -13.61
N LYS A 43 -2.07 -2.73 -14.48
CA LYS A 43 -0.64 -2.46 -14.25
C LYS A 43 -0.45 -1.73 -12.90
N PRO A 44 0.65 -1.97 -12.16
CA PRO A 44 0.88 -1.39 -10.84
C PRO A 44 0.69 0.13 -10.77
N TYR A 45 1.23 0.89 -11.72
CA TYR A 45 1.11 2.35 -11.73
C TYR A 45 -0.35 2.82 -11.87
N VAL A 46 -1.12 2.23 -12.79
CA VAL A 46 -2.55 2.53 -12.95
C VAL A 46 -3.29 2.21 -11.66
N ARG A 47 -2.99 1.07 -11.04
CA ARG A 47 -3.66 0.65 -9.81
C ARG A 47 -3.30 1.56 -8.64
N PHE A 48 -2.09 2.09 -8.61
CA PHE A 48 -1.64 3.05 -7.61
C PHE A 48 -2.36 4.39 -7.76
N GLU A 49 -2.46 4.95 -8.98
CA GLU A 49 -3.25 6.16 -9.24
C GLU A 49 -4.70 6.01 -8.82
N GLN A 50 -5.33 4.87 -9.13
CA GLN A 50 -6.69 4.57 -8.68
C GLN A 50 -6.84 4.62 -7.15
N HIS A 51 -5.82 4.17 -6.39
CA HIS A 51 -5.84 4.34 -4.94
C HIS A 51 -5.80 5.81 -4.54
N LYS A 52 -4.94 6.63 -5.16
CA LYS A 52 -4.80 8.06 -4.87
C LYS A 52 -6.09 8.83 -5.18
N GLU A 53 -6.74 8.52 -6.29
CA GLU A 53 -8.03 9.11 -6.70
C GLU A 53 -9.21 8.62 -5.85
N GLY A 54 -9.07 7.51 -5.13
CA GLY A 54 -10.14 6.94 -4.31
C GLY A 54 -10.99 5.87 -4.99
N TYR A 55 -10.70 5.52 -6.24
CA TYR A 55 -11.40 4.44 -6.93
C TYR A 55 -11.02 3.07 -6.35
N LYS A 56 -12.01 2.40 -5.72
CA LYS A 56 -11.83 1.10 -5.05
C LYS A 56 -10.56 1.09 -4.18
N ALA A 57 -10.33 2.19 -3.48
CA ALA A 57 -9.05 2.45 -2.84
C ALA A 57 -8.92 1.76 -1.48
N ASN A 58 -7.72 1.31 -1.16
CA ASN A 58 -7.35 1.01 0.20
C ASN A 58 -7.01 2.31 0.93
N VAL A 59 -7.52 2.47 2.16
CA VAL A 59 -7.32 3.70 2.96
C VAL A 59 -5.84 4.00 3.19
N TYR A 60 -5.02 2.99 3.44
CA TYR A 60 -3.58 3.16 3.66
C TYR A 60 -2.86 3.55 2.38
N ALA A 61 -3.10 2.82 1.28
CA ALA A 61 -2.51 3.14 -0.02
C ALA A 61 -2.90 4.55 -0.53
N LYS A 62 -4.15 4.96 -0.31
CA LYS A 62 -4.63 6.31 -0.68
C LYS A 62 -3.93 7.41 0.12
N LYS A 63 -4.04 7.33 1.45
CA LYS A 63 -3.63 8.41 2.35
C LYS A 63 -2.13 8.46 2.60
N TYR A 64 -1.48 7.30 2.69
CA TYR A 64 -0.07 7.18 3.09
C TYR A 64 0.81 6.64 1.97
N GLY A 65 0.27 6.23 0.81
CA GLY A 65 1.09 5.73 -0.29
C GLY A 65 2.00 6.82 -0.88
N LEU A 66 3.30 6.54 -0.88
CA LEU A 66 4.37 7.41 -1.38
C LEU A 66 4.78 7.04 -2.81
N LYS A 67 5.17 5.78 -3.04
CA LYS A 67 5.67 5.30 -4.34
C LYS A 67 5.53 3.79 -4.47
N LEU A 68 5.60 3.30 -5.70
CA LEU A 68 5.75 1.86 -5.97
C LEU A 68 7.18 1.39 -5.68
N ARG A 69 7.29 0.17 -5.16
CA ARG A 69 8.56 -0.57 -5.03
C ARG A 69 8.68 -1.58 -6.17
N PRO A 70 9.93 -1.90 -6.61
CA PRO A 70 10.17 -3.00 -7.55
C PRO A 70 9.70 -4.34 -6.99
#